data_AF-A0A132A715-F1
#
_entry.id   AF-A0A132A715-F1
#
_cell.length_a   1.000
_cell.length_b   1.000
_cell.length_c   1.000
_cell.angle_alpha   90.00
_cell.angle_beta   90.00
_cell.angle_gamma   90.00
#
_symmetry.space_group_name_H-M   'P 1'
#
loop_
_entity.id
_entity.type
_entity.pdbx_description
1 polymer ?
#
loop_
_entity_poly.entity_id
_entity_poly.type
_entity_poly.pdbx_seq_one_letter_code
_entity_poly.pdbx_strand_id
1 'polypeptide(L)'
;MIQSSKRTIAKTNDCSSLSKQSLINKGYYQDEYLQYFVASSKNVKRSPIINRGYYIRSKAIDFGWCKTIQSDHHNVVLSLGSGYDTSSFHHLDCFFIEFDYADVCRRKSEIIRQQNLYEEIDSKQQAQIEEIYFKSSRYLLIGIDLRETQRIEEILQSSSIKELLEAFLVRASTKTSINFILFNECSLCYLKQIDSDRLLSKLIEILPRLFEDRYLISIHYLGYEMYRSLRCRNDFDRFMLKHFSSIGAPIETTSPRSSSSNVIIKIDPNSQSFQLQNHSFSSIELSNYRHICSLINDRKIIQFGGAIPSQQSIRLYDIESDRMVRIESPPHLNLDRHSSAFTTHSSHSLLLNGGLDSSGHFLESSSLELLDFRDSMTLKCFRIENFDHRLYSHRMRMINENEVLIVGGINSRITSNTIYRIDLRQMKLLDQFQLALSGLNCRDKLLMFHNFALETNGASKFCTIGGGGNCFSFGTHFNPIVFFQI
;
A
#
# COMPACT_ATOMS: atom_id res chain seq x y z
N MET A 1 27.46 1.74 15.14
CA MET A 1 26.18 1.11 14.72
C MET A 1 24.95 1.83 15.25
N ILE A 2 24.80 2.09 16.55
CA ILE A 2 23.55 2.69 17.11
C ILE A 2 23.29 4.12 16.59
N GLN A 3 24.26 5.04 16.70
CA GLN A 3 24.09 6.42 16.16
C GLN A 3 23.79 6.43 14.65
N SER A 4 24.39 5.50 13.89
CA SER A 4 24.16 5.39 12.44
C SER A 4 22.76 4.90 12.07
N SER A 5 22.05 4.16 12.92
CA SER A 5 20.62 3.86 12.67
C SER A 5 19.71 5.02 13.11
N LYS A 6 19.96 5.69 14.25
CA LYS A 6 19.20 6.90 14.67
C LYS A 6 19.16 7.95 13.55
N ARG A 7 20.31 8.33 12.99
CA ARG A 7 20.44 9.30 11.88
C ARG A 7 19.80 8.84 10.56
N THR A 8 19.45 7.56 10.45
CA THR A 8 18.94 6.95 9.22
C THR A 8 17.43 6.70 9.30
N ILE A 9 16.91 6.35 10.48
CA ILE A 9 15.47 6.46 10.81
C ILE A 9 15.05 7.93 10.66
N ALA A 10 15.85 8.90 11.11
CA ALA A 10 15.56 10.33 10.90
C ALA A 10 15.46 10.78 9.42
N LYS A 11 15.86 9.95 8.44
CA LYS A 11 15.67 10.20 7.00
C LYS A 11 14.36 9.60 6.44
N THR A 12 13.71 8.67 7.14
CA THR A 12 12.41 8.14 6.68
C THR A 12 11.33 9.22 6.79
N ASN A 13 11.49 10.16 7.74
CA ASN A 13 10.78 11.44 7.78
C ASN A 13 10.89 12.18 6.45
N ASP A 14 12.11 12.50 6.01
CA ASP A 14 12.34 13.28 4.79
C ASP A 14 11.72 12.59 3.56
N CYS A 15 11.82 11.26 3.47
CA CYS A 15 11.17 10.45 2.44
C CYS A 15 9.63 10.47 2.51
N SER A 16 9.05 10.50 3.72
CA SER A 16 7.61 10.61 3.97
C SER A 16 7.10 12.00 3.59
N SER A 17 7.73 13.06 4.06
CA SER A 17 7.34 14.45 3.79
C SER A 17 7.49 14.82 2.31
N LEU A 18 8.52 14.34 1.61
CA LEU A 18 8.59 14.40 0.14
C LEU A 18 7.40 13.70 -0.55
N SER A 19 6.90 12.61 0.02
CA SER A 19 5.76 11.86 -0.53
C SER A 19 4.42 12.51 -0.20
N LYS A 20 4.26 13.10 0.99
CA LYS A 20 3.15 14.01 1.34
C LYS A 20 3.14 15.24 0.40
N GLN A 21 4.27 15.90 0.18
CA GLN A 21 4.38 17.03 -0.76
C GLN A 21 4.02 16.65 -2.21
N SER A 22 4.37 15.44 -2.65
CA SER A 22 4.03 14.95 -4.00
C SER A 22 2.53 14.84 -4.26
N LEU A 23 1.70 14.49 -3.26
CA LEU A 23 0.24 14.46 -3.46
C LEU A 23 -0.38 15.88 -3.43
N ILE A 24 0.19 16.80 -2.64
CA ILE A 24 -0.22 18.21 -2.57
C ILE A 24 0.09 18.91 -3.90
N ASN A 25 1.30 18.74 -4.43
CA ASN A 25 1.72 19.19 -5.77
C ASN A 25 0.86 18.61 -6.92
N LYS A 26 0.00 17.63 -6.63
CA LYS A 26 -0.91 16.97 -7.57
C LYS A 26 -2.39 17.17 -7.22
N GLY A 27 -2.72 18.05 -6.28
CA GLY A 27 -4.09 18.42 -5.94
C GLY A 27 -4.91 17.31 -5.27
N TYR A 28 -4.28 16.25 -4.74
CA TYR A 28 -5.00 15.20 -4.01
C TYR A 28 -5.36 15.62 -2.59
N TYR A 29 -4.60 16.53 -1.99
CA TYR A 29 -4.74 16.95 -0.59
C TYR A 29 -4.21 18.38 -0.41
N GLN A 30 -4.68 19.08 0.62
CA GLN A 30 -4.29 20.47 0.92
C GLN A 30 -3.59 20.52 2.27
N ASP A 31 -2.37 21.06 2.28
CA ASP A 31 -1.62 21.42 3.48
C ASP A 31 -0.70 22.58 3.12
N GLU A 32 -0.92 23.73 3.73
CA GLU A 32 -0.22 24.98 3.43
C GLU A 32 1.13 25.09 4.14
N TYR A 33 1.38 24.25 5.16
CA TYR A 33 2.56 24.33 6.01
C TYR A 33 3.67 23.37 5.59
N LEU A 34 3.34 22.18 5.06
CA LEU A 34 4.35 21.15 4.77
C LEU A 34 5.44 21.63 3.79
N GLN A 35 5.10 22.54 2.87
CA GLN A 35 6.03 23.10 1.90
C GLN A 35 7.25 23.79 2.52
N TYR A 36 7.16 24.26 3.78
CA TYR A 36 8.26 24.85 4.53
C TYR A 36 9.25 23.80 5.07
N PHE A 37 8.78 22.57 5.29
CA PHE A 37 9.56 21.47 5.85
C PHE A 37 10.13 20.52 4.79
N VAL A 38 9.87 20.77 3.50
CA VAL A 38 10.26 19.90 2.39
C VAL A 38 11.21 20.61 1.44
N ALA A 39 12.49 20.23 1.48
CA ALA A 39 13.50 20.71 0.55
C ALA A 39 13.07 20.46 -0.92
N SER A 40 13.17 21.48 -1.77
CA SER A 40 12.73 21.46 -3.18
C SER A 40 11.24 21.16 -3.40
N SER A 41 10.38 21.50 -2.44
CA SER A 41 8.93 21.23 -2.39
C SER A 41 8.20 21.30 -3.74
N LYS A 42 8.38 22.37 -4.53
CA LYS A 42 7.69 22.61 -5.81
C LYS A 42 7.89 21.54 -6.89
N ASN A 43 8.99 20.79 -6.87
CA ASN A 43 9.35 19.84 -7.94
C ASN A 43 9.16 18.36 -7.57
N VAL A 44 8.74 18.07 -6.34
CA VAL A 44 8.67 16.69 -5.84
C VAL A 44 7.57 15.89 -6.53
N LYS A 45 7.93 14.69 -7.00
CA LYS A 45 7.05 13.76 -7.74
C LYS A 45 7.22 12.34 -7.22
N ARG A 46 6.11 11.61 -7.19
CA ARG A 46 5.99 10.16 -6.97
C ARG A 46 5.02 9.59 -8.01
N SER A 47 5.03 8.26 -8.20
CA SER A 47 4.10 7.61 -9.13
C SER A 47 2.65 7.61 -8.60
N PRO A 48 1.63 7.49 -9.47
CA PRO A 48 0.22 7.68 -9.07
C PRO A 48 -0.26 6.78 -7.93
N ILE A 49 0.28 5.56 -7.82
CA ILE A 49 -0.05 4.64 -6.72
C ILE A 49 0.44 5.17 -5.36
N ILE A 50 1.59 5.85 -5.32
CA ILE A 50 2.12 6.46 -4.10
C ILE A 50 1.23 7.62 -3.67
N ASN A 51 0.92 8.54 -4.59
CA ASN A 51 0.04 9.68 -4.29
C ASN A 51 -1.34 9.20 -3.81
N ARG A 52 -1.89 8.13 -4.40
CA ARG A 52 -3.17 7.53 -3.96
C ARG A 52 -3.07 6.88 -2.57
N GLY A 53 -1.98 6.17 -2.26
CA GLY A 53 -1.80 5.58 -0.93
C GLY A 53 -1.51 6.61 0.16
N TYR A 54 -0.75 7.66 -0.15
CA TYR A 54 -0.56 8.80 0.76
C TYR A 54 -1.84 9.62 0.93
N TYR A 55 -2.70 9.74 -0.09
CA TYR A 55 -4.04 10.33 0.05
C TYR A 55 -4.91 9.51 1.02
N ILE A 56 -4.89 8.18 0.91
CA ILE A 56 -5.59 7.29 1.85
C ILE A 56 -5.01 7.41 3.27
N ARG A 57 -3.68 7.52 3.42
CA ARG A 57 -3.02 7.79 4.71
C ARG A 57 -3.54 9.10 5.32
N SER A 58 -3.45 10.21 4.60
CA SER A 58 -3.95 11.51 5.07
C SER A 58 -5.43 11.46 5.43
N LYS A 59 -6.30 10.92 4.56
CA LYS A 59 -7.75 10.83 4.85
C LYS A 59 -8.09 9.87 6.00
N ALA A 60 -7.26 8.87 6.28
CA ALA A 60 -7.41 8.03 7.46
C ALA A 60 -7.01 8.77 8.74
N ILE A 61 -6.00 9.65 8.68
CA ILE A 61 -5.62 10.54 9.78
C ILE A 61 -6.68 11.64 10.00
N ASP A 62 -7.21 12.27 8.96
CA ASP A 62 -8.36 13.20 9.05
C ASP A 62 -9.53 12.57 9.80
N PHE A 63 -9.92 11.35 9.39
CA PHE A 63 -10.99 10.59 10.03
C PHE A 63 -10.64 10.23 11.48
N GLY A 64 -9.37 9.93 11.75
CA GLY A 64 -8.83 9.74 13.10
C GLY A 64 -9.06 10.94 13.99
N TRP A 65 -8.61 12.14 13.56
CA TRP A 65 -8.82 13.39 14.28
C TRP A 65 -10.31 13.69 14.50
N CYS A 66 -11.15 13.48 13.49
CA CYS A 66 -12.62 13.59 13.59
C CYS A 66 -13.29 12.53 14.49
N LYS A 67 -12.53 11.58 15.06
CA LYS A 67 -13.01 10.59 16.04
C LYS A 67 -12.33 10.67 17.39
N THR A 68 -11.13 11.26 17.48
CA THR A 68 -10.39 11.40 18.74
C THR A 68 -10.48 12.80 19.35
N ILE A 69 -10.64 13.86 18.56
CA ILE A 69 -10.81 15.23 19.08
C ILE A 69 -12.25 15.40 19.59
N GLN A 70 -12.38 15.82 20.85
CA GLN A 70 -13.66 15.97 21.55
C GLN A 70 -13.91 17.46 21.82
N SER A 71 -15.03 18.00 21.32
CA SER A 71 -15.32 19.45 21.33
C SER A 71 -15.56 20.02 22.73
N ASP A 72 -16.03 19.19 23.65
CA ASP A 72 -16.29 19.43 25.07
C ASP A 72 -15.06 19.23 25.98
N HIS A 73 -14.00 18.57 25.49
CA HIS A 73 -12.77 18.31 26.24
C HIS A 73 -11.64 19.30 25.88
N HIS A 74 -10.69 19.49 26.80
CA HIS A 74 -9.37 20.04 26.49
C HIS A 74 -8.55 18.96 25.78
N ASN A 75 -8.23 19.15 24.50
CA ASN A 75 -7.52 18.14 23.73
C ASN A 75 -6.00 18.37 23.83
N VAL A 76 -5.27 17.37 24.34
CA VAL A 76 -3.81 17.41 24.49
C VAL A 76 -3.21 16.25 23.69
N VAL A 77 -2.61 16.57 22.54
CA VAL A 77 -2.03 15.60 21.62
C VAL A 77 -0.58 15.33 21.98
N LEU A 78 -0.21 14.07 22.20
CA LEU A 78 1.18 13.63 22.31
C LEU A 78 1.58 12.97 20.98
N SER A 79 2.28 13.70 20.12
CA SER A 79 2.77 13.18 18.83
C SER A 79 4.11 12.49 19.02
N LEU A 80 4.11 11.17 18.93
CA LEU A 80 5.26 10.31 19.13
C LEU A 80 6.01 10.15 17.80
N GLY A 81 7.25 10.64 17.71
CA GLY A 81 8.03 10.65 16.47
C GLY A 81 7.40 11.56 15.41
N SER A 82 7.17 12.81 15.80
CA SER A 82 6.39 13.79 15.02
C SER A 82 6.97 14.16 13.65
N GLY A 83 8.28 13.92 13.42
CA GLY A 83 8.96 14.29 12.19
C GLY A 83 8.68 15.74 11.78
N TYR A 84 8.31 15.93 10.51
CA TYR A 84 7.75 17.17 9.98
C TYR A 84 6.25 17.06 9.72
N ASP A 85 5.50 16.42 10.62
CA ASP A 85 4.04 16.54 10.62
C ASP A 85 3.59 17.96 10.99
N THR A 86 2.42 18.33 10.47
CA THR A 86 1.86 19.68 10.40
C THR A 86 0.52 19.80 11.13
N SER A 87 -0.02 18.71 11.69
CA SER A 87 -1.35 18.67 12.33
C SER A 87 -1.54 19.72 13.43
N SER A 88 -0.45 20.10 14.11
CA SER A 88 -0.40 21.14 15.15
C SER A 88 -0.73 22.56 14.64
N PHE A 89 -0.44 22.85 13.37
CA PHE A 89 -0.79 24.12 12.72
C PHE A 89 -2.26 24.15 12.28
N HIS A 90 -2.88 22.99 12.04
CA HIS A 90 -4.29 22.87 11.61
C HIS A 90 -5.26 22.80 12.81
N HIS A 91 -4.92 22.07 13.87
CA HIS A 91 -5.79 21.87 15.03
C HIS A 91 -5.52 22.91 16.12
N LEU A 92 -6.04 24.12 15.92
CA LEU A 92 -5.78 25.29 16.77
C LEU A 92 -6.28 25.14 18.22
N ASP A 93 -7.42 24.48 18.43
CA ASP A 93 -8.05 24.28 19.75
C ASP A 93 -7.40 23.17 20.61
N CYS A 94 -6.26 22.62 20.16
CA CYS A 94 -5.56 21.52 20.82
C CYS A 94 -4.17 21.98 21.29
N PHE A 95 -3.74 21.49 22.45
CA PHE A 95 -2.34 21.57 22.86
C PHE A 95 -1.56 20.42 22.20
N PHE A 96 -0.43 20.70 21.57
CA PHE A 96 0.45 19.67 21.00
C PHE A 96 1.75 19.54 21.78
N ILE A 97 2.10 18.32 22.17
CA ILE A 97 3.41 17.93 22.68
C ILE A 97 4.03 17.00 21.64
N GLU A 98 5.02 17.48 20.90
CA GLU A 98 5.70 16.72 19.86
C GLU A 98 7.03 16.17 20.37
N PHE A 99 7.25 14.87 20.16
CA PHE A 99 8.49 14.18 20.50
C PHE A 99 9.19 13.70 19.23
N ASP A 100 10.47 13.96 19.07
CA ASP A 100 11.33 13.31 18.05
C ASP A 100 12.80 13.37 18.50
N TYR A 101 13.73 12.83 17.72
CA TYR A 101 15.16 12.99 17.99
C TYR A 101 15.59 14.47 17.94
N ALA A 102 16.52 14.86 18.81
CA ALA A 102 17.12 16.20 18.88
C ALA A 102 17.48 16.84 17.52
N ASP A 103 18.05 16.08 16.58
CA ASP A 103 18.42 16.57 15.23
C ASP A 103 17.22 16.83 14.30
N VAL A 104 16.05 16.28 14.58
CA VAL A 104 14.78 16.58 13.90
C VAL A 104 14.13 17.79 14.58
N CYS A 105 14.03 17.77 15.91
CA CYS A 105 13.45 18.87 16.69
C CYS A 105 14.20 20.21 16.50
N ARG A 106 15.53 20.19 16.39
CA ARG A 106 16.33 21.39 16.07
C ARG A 106 15.94 21.99 14.72
N ARG A 107 15.93 21.19 13.66
CA ARG A 107 15.53 21.63 12.32
C ARG A 107 14.07 22.09 12.27
N LYS A 108 13.16 21.39 12.95
CA LYS A 108 11.73 21.77 13.01
C LYS A 108 11.56 23.10 13.74
N SER A 109 12.26 23.34 14.86
CA SER A 109 12.20 24.61 15.59
C SER A 109 12.85 25.79 14.85
N GLU A 110 13.92 25.55 14.09
CA GLU A 110 14.51 26.53 13.17
C GLU A 110 13.48 26.98 12.11
N ILE A 111 12.76 26.04 11.49
CA ILE A 111 11.75 26.34 10.46
C ILE A 111 10.53 27.05 11.08
N ILE A 112 10.05 26.60 12.25
CA ILE A 112 8.93 27.24 12.97
C ILE A 112 9.23 28.71 13.27
N ARG A 113 10.45 29.03 13.73
CA ARG A 113 10.90 30.41 13.95
C ARG A 113 11.01 31.20 12.64
N GLN A 114 11.67 30.64 11.62
CA GLN A 114 11.88 31.32 10.33
C GLN A 114 10.57 31.67 9.61
N GLN A 115 9.53 30.86 9.76
CA GLN A 115 8.22 31.08 9.14
C GLN A 115 7.17 31.67 10.12
N ASN A 116 7.57 31.99 11.36
CA ASN A 116 6.69 32.52 12.43
C ASN A 116 5.41 31.69 12.67
N LEU A 117 5.50 30.36 12.63
CA LEU A 117 4.33 29.46 12.74
C LEU A 117 3.75 29.39 14.17
N TYR A 118 4.48 29.89 15.15
CA TYR A 118 4.09 30.00 16.56
C TYR A 118 4.77 31.22 17.19
N GLU A 119 4.08 31.89 18.12
CA GLU A 119 4.69 32.82 19.05
C GLU A 119 5.49 32.04 20.11
N GLU A 120 6.80 32.28 20.20
CA GLU A 120 7.69 31.57 21.14
C GLU A 120 7.67 32.21 22.54
N ILE A 121 7.53 31.39 23.58
CA ILE A 121 7.55 31.82 24.98
C ILE A 121 8.96 31.60 25.55
N ASP A 122 9.75 32.67 25.56
CA ASP A 122 11.15 32.68 25.95
C ASP A 122 11.34 32.59 27.48
N SER A 123 11.79 31.42 27.97
CA SER A 123 11.81 31.05 29.38
C SER A 123 13.01 31.58 30.19
N LYS A 124 13.44 32.83 29.95
CA LYS A 124 14.61 33.51 30.54
C LYS A 124 14.72 33.58 32.08
N GLN A 125 13.75 33.05 32.82
CA GLN A 125 13.70 33.05 34.29
C GLN A 125 13.44 31.67 34.92
N GLN A 126 13.33 30.60 34.14
CA GLN A 126 13.21 29.22 34.64
C GLN A 126 14.40 28.39 34.18
N ALA A 127 14.76 27.35 34.95
CA ALA A 127 15.78 26.40 34.55
C ALA A 127 15.38 25.72 33.23
N GLN A 128 16.18 25.90 32.17
CA GLN A 128 15.90 25.32 30.87
C GLN A 128 16.08 23.80 30.92
N ILE A 129 15.03 23.09 30.51
CA ILE A 129 15.08 21.65 30.22
C ILE A 129 15.71 21.51 28.84
N GLU A 130 16.93 20.95 28.76
CA GLU A 130 17.74 20.89 27.53
C GLU A 130 17.03 20.20 26.35
N GLU A 131 16.09 19.30 26.66
CA GLU A 131 15.30 18.60 25.66
C GLU A 131 14.19 19.47 25.03
N ILE A 132 13.86 20.65 25.55
CA ILE A 132 12.83 21.52 24.97
C ILE A 132 13.43 22.40 23.87
N TYR A 133 13.14 22.08 22.61
CA TYR A 133 13.64 22.81 21.43
C TYR A 133 12.77 24.00 21.02
N PHE A 134 11.50 24.04 21.46
CA PHE A 134 10.56 25.14 21.22
C PHE A 134 9.39 25.07 22.22
N LYS A 135 8.89 26.23 22.68
CA LYS A 135 7.77 26.35 23.64
C LYS A 135 6.85 27.51 23.25
N SER A 136 5.54 27.25 23.23
CA SER A 136 4.48 28.23 22.91
C SER A 136 3.22 27.94 23.74
N SER A 137 2.23 28.83 23.67
CA SER A 137 0.99 28.79 24.49
C SER A 137 0.10 27.56 24.26
N ARG A 138 0.29 26.85 23.13
CA ARG A 138 -0.43 25.61 22.76
C ARG A 138 0.47 24.53 22.15
N TYR A 139 1.80 24.66 22.28
CA TYR A 139 2.74 23.80 21.57
C TYR A 139 4.08 23.64 22.30
N LEU A 140 4.57 22.40 22.36
CA LEU A 140 5.87 21.98 22.88
C LEU A 140 6.56 21.07 21.88
N LEU A 141 7.87 21.24 21.70
CA LEU A 141 8.70 20.37 20.88
C LEU A 141 9.89 19.83 21.69
N ILE A 142 9.90 18.52 21.93
CA ILE A 142 10.81 17.83 22.85
C ILE A 142 11.73 16.88 22.06
N GLY A 143 13.03 17.16 22.09
CA GLY A 143 14.07 16.43 21.39
C GLY A 143 14.67 15.30 22.22
N ILE A 144 14.01 14.13 22.22
CA ILE A 144 14.32 12.99 23.11
C ILE A 144 14.19 11.65 22.37
N ASP A 145 14.96 10.64 22.79
CA ASP A 145 14.74 9.27 22.32
C ASP A 145 13.50 8.68 23.00
N LEU A 146 12.56 8.15 22.21
CA LEU A 146 11.33 7.55 22.74
C LEU A 146 11.55 6.34 23.69
N ARG A 147 12.76 5.77 23.70
CA ARG A 147 13.20 4.73 24.66
C ARG A 147 13.59 5.27 26.03
N GLU A 148 13.84 6.57 26.16
CA GLU A 148 14.23 7.24 27.41
C GLU A 148 12.97 7.58 28.22
N THR A 149 12.10 6.57 28.39
CA THR A 149 10.74 6.67 28.92
C THR A 149 10.68 7.28 30.34
N GLN A 150 11.69 7.03 31.18
CA GLN A 150 11.81 7.64 32.51
C GLN A 150 12.05 9.15 32.42
N ARG A 151 12.85 9.60 31.45
CA ARG A 151 13.15 11.01 31.23
C ARG A 151 11.95 11.76 30.62
N ILE A 152 11.16 11.09 29.78
CA ILE A 152 9.86 11.59 29.31
C ILE A 152 8.90 11.81 30.50
N GLU A 153 8.87 10.89 31.47
CA GLU A 153 8.09 11.04 32.71
C GLU A 153 8.56 12.25 33.54
N GLU A 154 9.87 12.41 33.78
CA GLU A 154 10.44 13.56 34.48
C GLU A 154 10.08 14.91 33.84
N ILE A 155 10.22 15.01 32.50
CA ILE A 155 9.93 16.24 31.76
C ILE A 155 8.45 16.59 31.85
N LEU A 156 7.55 15.62 31.65
CA LEU A 156 6.10 15.84 31.72
C LEU A 156 5.60 16.17 33.14
N GLN A 157 6.25 15.64 34.19
CA GLN A 157 5.92 15.95 35.58
C GLN A 157 6.51 17.29 36.07
N SER A 158 7.47 17.88 35.36
CA SER A 158 8.15 19.11 35.77
C SER A 158 7.23 20.34 35.83
N SER A 159 7.51 21.25 36.76
CA SER A 159 6.68 22.45 37.02
C SER A 159 6.48 23.30 35.77
N SER A 160 7.54 23.56 34.98
CA SER A 160 7.46 24.39 33.76
C SER A 160 6.60 23.80 32.65
N ILE A 161 6.34 22.48 32.67
CA ILE A 161 5.39 21.81 31.77
C ILE A 161 3.99 21.80 32.37
N LYS A 162 3.84 21.45 33.65
CA LYS A 162 2.54 21.53 34.35
C LYS A 162 1.94 22.94 34.29
N GLU A 163 2.69 23.96 34.66
CA GLU A 163 2.30 25.39 34.59
C GLU A 163 1.83 25.82 33.18
N LEU A 164 2.51 25.33 32.14
CA LEU A 164 2.14 25.67 30.75
C LEU A 164 0.84 25.00 30.32
N LEU A 165 0.64 23.74 30.71
CA LEU A 165 -0.61 23.03 30.43
C LEU A 165 -1.77 23.64 31.23
N GLU A 166 -1.60 23.95 32.51
CA GLU A 166 -2.58 24.70 33.32
C GLU A 166 -2.95 26.04 32.66
N ALA A 167 -1.97 26.81 32.18
CA ALA A 167 -2.20 28.08 31.47
C ALA A 167 -2.95 27.93 30.13
N PHE A 168 -2.97 26.73 29.54
CA PHE A 168 -3.85 26.38 28.41
C PHE A 168 -5.25 25.97 28.89
N LEU A 169 -5.33 25.07 29.87
CA LEU A 169 -6.59 24.55 30.44
C LEU A 169 -7.47 25.68 31.00
N VAL A 170 -6.91 26.56 31.83
CA VAL A 170 -7.62 27.71 32.43
C VAL A 170 -8.10 28.71 31.37
N ARG A 171 -7.45 28.78 30.20
CA ARG A 171 -7.84 29.68 29.10
C ARG A 171 -9.14 29.27 28.40
N ALA A 172 -9.51 27.99 28.47
CA ALA A 172 -10.76 27.44 27.94
C ALA A 172 -11.71 27.04 29.09
N SER A 173 -11.99 28.00 29.97
CA SER A 173 -12.59 27.87 31.31
C SER A 173 -14.00 27.25 31.42
N THR A 174 -14.60 26.78 30.33
CA THR A 174 -15.91 26.12 30.32
C THR A 174 -15.83 24.58 30.39
N LYS A 175 -14.63 24.00 30.28
CA LYS A 175 -14.42 22.55 30.14
C LYS A 175 -13.82 21.94 31.41
N THR A 176 -14.43 20.86 31.88
CA THR A 176 -14.04 20.10 33.09
C THR A 176 -13.32 18.77 32.79
N SER A 177 -13.09 18.47 31.51
CA SER A 177 -12.51 17.21 31.05
C SER A 177 -11.28 17.42 30.16
N ILE A 178 -10.29 16.56 30.27
CA ILE A 178 -9.08 16.52 29.43
C ILE A 178 -9.10 15.23 28.61
N ASN A 179 -8.77 15.35 27.33
CA ASN A 179 -8.63 14.24 26.40
C ASN A 179 -7.20 14.18 25.89
N PHE A 180 -6.45 13.17 26.30
CA PHE A 180 -5.10 12.93 25.79
C PHE A 180 -5.15 12.07 24.52
N ILE A 181 -4.57 12.56 23.44
CA ILE A 181 -4.51 11.81 22.16
C ILE A 181 -3.06 11.40 21.91
N LEU A 182 -2.76 10.13 22.18
CA LEU A 182 -1.47 9.51 21.84
C LEU A 182 -1.44 9.23 20.34
N PHE A 183 -0.63 10.00 19.59
CA PHE A 183 -0.60 9.97 18.13
C PHE A 183 0.71 9.37 17.58
N ASN A 184 0.60 8.51 16.57
CA ASN A 184 1.71 7.82 15.91
C ASN A 184 1.42 7.63 14.41
N GLU A 185 2.29 8.13 13.52
CA GLU A 185 2.14 8.02 12.06
C GLU A 185 3.36 7.34 11.39
N CYS A 186 3.57 6.07 11.69
CA CYS A 186 4.73 5.24 11.31
C CYS A 186 6.04 5.67 11.99
N SER A 187 6.02 5.87 13.31
CA SER A 187 7.22 6.14 14.11
C SER A 187 7.58 5.00 15.07
N LEU A 188 6.62 4.45 15.81
CA LEU A 188 6.87 3.38 16.79
C LEU A 188 7.27 2.08 16.11
N CYS A 189 6.90 1.87 14.84
CA CYS A 189 7.31 0.74 13.99
C CYS A 189 8.84 0.53 13.88
N TYR A 190 9.66 1.56 14.15
CA TYR A 190 11.13 1.47 14.20
C TYR A 190 11.70 1.15 15.60
N LEU A 191 10.86 1.07 16.62
CA LEU A 191 11.21 0.63 17.98
C LEU A 191 10.83 -0.85 18.15
N LYS A 192 11.49 -1.52 19.09
CA LYS A 192 11.13 -2.89 19.49
C LYS A 192 9.82 -2.88 20.28
N GLN A 193 9.07 -3.99 20.22
CA GLN A 193 7.75 -4.08 20.88
C GLN A 193 7.85 -3.74 22.37
N ILE A 194 8.85 -4.29 23.07
CA ILE A 194 9.11 -4.03 24.49
C ILE A 194 9.46 -2.57 24.84
N ASP A 195 9.91 -1.78 23.86
CA ASP A 195 10.22 -0.36 24.04
C ASP A 195 8.96 0.49 23.78
N SER A 196 8.22 0.20 22.70
CA SER A 196 6.93 0.83 22.38
C SER A 196 5.86 0.57 23.45
N ASP A 197 5.74 -0.68 23.92
CA ASP A 197 4.80 -1.08 24.96
C ASP A 197 5.12 -0.38 26.28
N ARG A 198 6.41 -0.23 26.63
CA ARG A 198 6.86 0.48 27.83
C ARG A 198 6.52 1.96 27.75
N LEU A 199 6.77 2.61 26.61
CA LEU A 199 6.42 4.01 26.40
C LEU A 199 4.91 4.24 26.56
N LEU A 200 4.09 3.50 25.81
CA LEU A 200 2.63 3.66 25.84
C LEU A 200 2.05 3.34 27.22
N SER A 201 2.54 2.28 27.90
CA SER A 201 2.11 1.93 29.26
C SER A 201 2.46 3.03 30.27
N LYS A 202 3.68 3.60 30.20
CA LYS A 202 4.08 4.70 31.10
C LYS A 202 3.29 5.98 30.82
N LEU A 203 3.03 6.33 29.55
CA LEU A 203 2.18 7.48 29.22
C LEU A 203 0.75 7.32 29.78
N ILE A 204 0.16 6.14 29.63
CA ILE A 204 -1.16 5.82 30.22
C ILE A 204 -1.12 5.87 31.75
N GLU A 205 0.01 5.52 32.38
CA GLU A 205 0.20 5.59 33.83
C GLU A 205 0.27 7.04 34.37
N ILE A 206 1.01 7.92 33.69
CA ILE A 206 1.35 9.27 34.23
C ILE A 206 0.36 10.36 33.84
N LEU A 207 -0.25 10.28 32.65
CA LEU A 207 -1.11 11.36 32.16
C LEU A 207 -2.32 11.64 33.07
N PRO A 208 -3.00 10.64 33.67
CA PRO A 208 -4.02 10.88 34.69
C PRO A 208 -3.49 11.61 35.94
N ARG A 209 -2.24 11.36 36.33
CA ARG A 209 -1.62 11.89 37.56
C ARG A 209 -1.06 13.31 37.42
N LEU A 210 -1.01 13.88 36.22
CA LEU A 210 -0.43 15.22 36.02
C LEU A 210 -1.19 16.32 36.78
N PHE A 211 -2.51 16.15 36.94
CA PHE A 211 -3.43 17.20 37.42
C PHE A 211 -4.21 16.85 38.70
N GLU A 212 -3.85 15.78 39.41
CA GLU A 212 -4.35 15.48 40.77
C GLU A 212 -5.89 15.46 40.86
N ASP A 213 -6.52 14.62 40.02
CA ASP A 213 -7.97 14.36 39.95
C ASP A 213 -8.88 15.59 39.68
N ARG A 214 -8.32 16.77 39.39
CA ARG A 214 -9.08 18.02 39.12
C ARG A 214 -9.88 18.03 37.81
N TYR A 215 -9.67 17.05 36.94
CA TYR A 215 -10.34 16.93 35.63
C TYR A 215 -10.77 15.49 35.38
N LEU A 216 -11.86 15.30 34.64
CA LEU A 216 -12.20 13.99 34.07
C LEU A 216 -11.26 13.69 32.90
N ILE A 217 -10.61 12.53 32.88
CA ILE A 217 -9.53 12.24 31.92
C ILE A 217 -9.90 11.08 30.99
N SER A 218 -9.90 11.35 29.68
CA SER A 218 -9.96 10.35 28.61
C SER A 218 -8.58 10.20 27.94
N ILE A 219 -8.28 9.01 27.42
CA ILE A 219 -7.05 8.75 26.65
C ILE A 219 -7.42 7.96 25.38
N HIS A 220 -7.06 8.51 24.22
CA HIS A 220 -7.22 7.88 22.91
C HIS A 220 -5.86 7.57 22.30
N TYR A 221 -5.76 6.46 21.54
CA TYR A 221 -4.59 6.14 20.72
C TYR A 221 -4.95 6.19 19.24
N LEU A 222 -4.27 7.07 18.48
CA LEU A 222 -4.42 7.22 17.04
C LEU A 222 -3.12 6.76 16.35
N GLY A 223 -3.11 5.52 15.86
CA GLY A 223 -1.96 4.91 15.20
C GLY A 223 -2.21 4.59 13.73
N TYR A 224 -1.27 4.98 12.86
CA TYR A 224 -1.18 4.53 11.47
C TYR A 224 0.20 3.91 11.22
N GLU A 225 0.29 2.59 10.99
CA GLU A 225 1.56 1.86 10.89
C GLU A 225 1.56 0.74 9.84
N MET A 226 2.76 0.22 9.55
CA MET A 226 2.95 -0.93 8.67
C MET A 226 2.42 -2.22 9.33
N TYR A 227 1.44 -2.84 8.70
CA TYR A 227 0.98 -4.18 9.07
C TYR A 227 1.93 -5.27 8.54
N ARG A 228 1.88 -6.46 9.15
CA ARG A 228 2.61 -7.66 8.69
C ARG A 228 1.76 -8.90 8.84
N SER A 229 1.62 -9.67 7.76
CA SER A 229 1.10 -11.04 7.85
C SER A 229 2.13 -11.93 8.53
N LEU A 230 1.90 -12.25 9.80
CA LEU A 230 2.88 -12.95 10.63
C LEU A 230 2.93 -14.48 10.42
N ARG A 231 2.02 -15.07 9.63
CA ARG A 231 1.92 -16.54 9.49
C ARG A 231 1.74 -17.10 8.07
N CYS A 232 1.51 -16.26 7.05
CA CYS A 232 1.73 -16.62 5.65
C CYS A 232 2.82 -15.72 5.05
N ARG A 233 3.60 -16.23 4.09
CA ARG A 233 4.69 -15.46 3.46
C ARG A 233 4.10 -14.44 2.47
N ASN A 234 3.64 -13.29 2.96
CA ASN A 234 3.35 -12.17 2.08
C ASN A 234 4.66 -11.62 1.51
N ASP A 235 4.82 -11.75 0.20
CA ASP A 235 6.02 -11.31 -0.49
C ASP A 235 6.14 -9.78 -0.59
N PHE A 236 5.03 -9.03 -0.45
CA PHE A 236 5.08 -7.59 -0.24
C PHE A 236 5.74 -7.26 1.11
N ASP A 237 5.34 -7.92 2.20
CA ASP A 237 5.90 -7.69 3.54
C ASP A 237 7.38 -8.05 3.58
N ARG A 238 7.79 -9.17 2.96
CA ARG A 238 9.21 -9.53 2.86
C ARG A 238 10.00 -8.45 2.10
N PHE A 239 9.46 -7.94 0.99
CA PHE A 239 10.12 -6.88 0.23
C PHE A 239 10.25 -5.58 1.02
N MET A 240 9.16 -5.16 1.69
CA MET A 240 9.12 -3.99 2.57
C MET A 240 10.16 -4.11 3.71
N LEU A 241 10.15 -5.22 4.46
CA LEU A 241 11.09 -5.45 5.57
C LEU A 241 12.54 -5.50 5.08
N LYS A 242 12.80 -6.09 3.90
CA LYS A 242 14.13 -6.10 3.28
C LYS A 242 14.55 -4.69 2.84
N HIS A 243 13.66 -3.91 2.24
CA HIS A 243 13.92 -2.52 1.86
C HIS A 243 14.32 -1.68 3.09
N PHE A 244 13.46 -1.65 4.12
CA PHE A 244 13.69 -0.89 5.36
C PHE A 244 14.98 -1.32 6.08
N SER A 245 15.27 -2.62 6.12
CA SER A 245 16.57 -3.13 6.59
C SER A 245 17.74 -2.63 5.73
N SER A 246 17.62 -2.68 4.40
CA SER A 246 18.71 -2.32 3.48
C SER A 246 19.03 -0.83 3.46
N ILE A 247 18.06 0.05 3.73
CA ILE A 247 18.28 1.49 3.89
C ILE A 247 18.76 1.86 5.30
N GLY A 248 18.89 0.92 6.24
CA GLY A 248 19.39 1.16 7.60
C GLY A 248 18.37 1.66 8.62
N ALA A 249 17.07 1.51 8.32
CA ALA A 249 15.95 1.85 9.20
C ALA A 249 14.96 0.67 9.27
N PRO A 250 15.33 -0.47 9.87
CA PRO A 250 14.50 -1.67 9.92
C PRO A 250 13.19 -1.42 10.68
N ILE A 251 12.10 -2.02 10.19
CA ILE A 251 10.83 -2.09 10.93
C ILE A 251 10.97 -3.22 11.95
N GLU A 252 10.94 -2.86 13.23
CA GLU A 252 11.10 -3.75 14.38
C GLU A 252 9.73 -4.19 14.95
N THR A 253 8.66 -3.41 14.70
CA THR A 253 7.29 -3.69 15.19
C THR A 253 6.21 -3.55 14.13
N THR A 254 5.21 -4.43 14.20
CA THR A 254 4.10 -4.58 13.25
C THR A 254 2.91 -5.28 13.93
N SER A 255 1.69 -4.75 13.84
CA SER A 255 0.52 -5.28 14.59
C SER A 255 0.11 -6.71 14.18
N PRO A 256 -0.32 -7.60 15.11
CA PRO A 256 -0.52 -9.03 14.82
C PRO A 256 -1.98 -9.51 14.63
N ARG A 257 -2.34 -10.08 13.47
CA ARG A 257 -3.49 -11.03 13.25
C ARG A 257 -3.13 -12.14 12.22
N SER A 258 -4.01 -13.12 11.98
CA SER A 258 -3.63 -14.54 11.71
C SER A 258 -4.13 -15.24 10.42
N SER A 259 -3.27 -16.02 9.74
CA SER A 259 -3.54 -17.27 8.96
C SER A 259 -2.24 -17.86 8.34
N SER A 260 -2.20 -19.10 7.81
CA SER A 260 -1.11 -20.08 8.12
C SER A 260 -0.27 -20.73 6.98
N SER A 261 0.98 -21.12 7.31
CA SER A 261 1.76 -22.32 6.84
C SER A 261 2.77 -22.24 5.65
N ASN A 262 3.63 -23.28 5.50
CA ASN A 262 4.85 -23.42 4.65
C ASN A 262 4.92 -24.87 4.03
N VAL A 263 5.91 -25.44 3.28
CA VAL A 263 7.38 -25.19 3.12
C VAL A 263 8.00 -25.51 1.71
N ILE A 264 8.97 -26.44 1.51
CA ILE A 264 10.01 -26.43 0.43
C ILE A 264 10.55 -27.84 0.03
N ILE A 265 10.93 -28.10 -1.26
CA ILE A 265 12.14 -28.84 -1.79
C ILE A 265 12.20 -28.82 -3.37
N LYS A 266 13.30 -29.25 -4.02
CA LYS A 266 13.53 -29.41 -5.51
C LYS A 266 14.00 -30.86 -5.84
N ILE A 267 14.45 -31.36 -7.02
CA ILE A 267 15.10 -30.92 -8.30
C ILE A 267 14.83 -32.07 -9.35
N ASP A 268 15.02 -32.03 -10.68
CA ASP A 268 15.25 -31.04 -11.77
C ASP A 268 14.90 -31.71 -13.15
N PRO A 269 14.94 -31.02 -14.33
CA PRO A 269 15.74 -31.59 -15.44
C PRO A 269 16.36 -30.59 -16.47
N ASN A 270 17.59 -30.90 -16.90
CA ASN A 270 18.41 -30.11 -17.84
C ASN A 270 17.86 -29.99 -19.29
N SER A 271 17.20 -28.88 -19.65
CA SER A 271 17.13 -28.39 -21.05
C SER A 271 16.59 -26.96 -21.25
N GLN A 272 16.39 -26.15 -20.21
CA GLN A 272 15.71 -24.85 -20.30
C GLN A 272 16.47 -23.79 -21.13
N SER A 273 16.15 -23.70 -22.42
CA SER A 273 16.52 -22.56 -23.29
C SER A 273 15.35 -22.17 -24.17
N PHE A 274 15.11 -20.86 -24.30
CA PHE A 274 14.11 -20.28 -25.21
C PHE A 274 14.84 -19.37 -26.19
N GLN A 275 14.54 -19.49 -27.49
CA GLN A 275 15.02 -18.54 -28.50
C GLN A 275 14.01 -17.41 -28.67
N LEU A 276 14.47 -16.17 -28.59
CA LEU A 276 13.66 -14.99 -28.90
C LEU A 276 13.76 -14.71 -30.41
N GLN A 277 12.64 -14.75 -31.12
CA GLN A 277 12.54 -14.31 -32.51
C GLN A 277 11.85 -12.94 -32.56
N ASN A 278 12.53 -11.95 -33.13
CA ASN A 278 12.00 -10.59 -33.25
C ASN A 278 11.21 -10.45 -34.56
N HIS A 279 9.88 -10.35 -34.46
CA HIS A 279 9.01 -9.97 -35.58
C HIS A 279 8.53 -8.53 -35.41
N SER A 280 8.83 -7.69 -36.40
CA SER A 280 8.27 -6.34 -36.53
C SER A 280 7.03 -6.36 -37.42
N PHE A 281 5.88 -6.05 -36.86
CA PHE A 281 4.62 -5.90 -37.61
C PHE A 281 4.50 -4.46 -38.12
N SER A 282 4.18 -4.26 -39.41
CA SER A 282 4.18 -2.90 -39.97
C SER A 282 2.92 -2.09 -39.65
N SER A 283 1.79 -2.77 -39.39
CA SER A 283 0.46 -2.15 -39.24
C SER A 283 -0.08 -2.06 -37.80
N ILE A 284 0.71 -2.38 -36.77
CA ILE A 284 0.28 -2.29 -35.36
C ILE A 284 0.58 -0.89 -34.78
N GLU A 285 -0.27 0.08 -35.09
CA GLU A 285 -0.04 1.50 -34.80
C GLU A 285 -0.21 1.93 -33.32
N LEU A 286 -0.81 1.09 -32.45
CA LEU A 286 -1.40 1.56 -31.18
C LEU A 286 -0.78 0.93 -29.93
N SER A 287 -0.14 1.76 -29.12
CA SER A 287 0.33 1.39 -27.77
C SER A 287 -0.85 1.31 -26.78
N ASN A 288 -1.38 0.11 -26.56
CA ASN A 288 -2.40 -0.20 -25.54
C ASN A 288 -1.82 -1.13 -24.46
N TYR A 289 -2.35 -1.10 -23.23
CA TYR A 289 -1.89 -1.95 -22.12
C TYR A 289 -3.05 -2.56 -21.33
N ARG A 290 -2.82 -3.75 -20.75
CA ARG A 290 -3.82 -4.56 -20.02
C ARG A 290 -5.04 -4.98 -20.87
N HIS A 291 -4.90 -4.95 -22.19
CA HIS A 291 -5.87 -5.44 -23.17
C HIS A 291 -5.79 -6.98 -23.31
N ILE A 292 -6.82 -7.57 -23.93
CA ILE A 292 -6.85 -8.96 -24.37
C ILE A 292 -6.19 -9.02 -25.76
N CYS A 293 -5.29 -9.99 -25.96
CA CYS A 293 -4.60 -10.24 -27.23
C CYS A 293 -4.38 -11.74 -27.41
N SER A 294 -4.95 -12.36 -28.45
CA SER A 294 -4.88 -13.81 -28.63
C SER A 294 -4.81 -14.22 -30.10
N LEU A 295 -4.14 -15.33 -30.38
CA LEU A 295 -4.13 -15.97 -31.70
C LEU A 295 -5.39 -16.83 -31.86
N ILE A 296 -6.05 -16.71 -33.01
CA ILE A 296 -7.20 -17.50 -33.44
C ILE A 296 -6.96 -18.00 -34.88
N ASN A 297 -7.45 -19.19 -35.20
CA ASN A 297 -7.22 -19.90 -36.48
C ASN A 297 -5.75 -20.00 -36.94
N ASP A 298 -4.78 -19.92 -36.02
CA ASP A 298 -3.33 -19.85 -36.27
C ASP A 298 -2.87 -18.77 -37.27
N ARG A 299 -3.76 -17.83 -37.59
CA ARG A 299 -3.65 -16.86 -38.70
C ARG A 299 -4.00 -15.44 -38.27
N LYS A 300 -4.93 -15.26 -37.32
CA LYS A 300 -5.45 -13.94 -36.94
C LYS A 300 -5.20 -13.66 -35.47
N ILE A 301 -4.76 -12.46 -35.14
CA ILE A 301 -4.61 -11.98 -33.77
C ILE A 301 -5.81 -11.08 -33.45
N ILE A 302 -6.60 -11.45 -32.44
CA ILE A 302 -7.69 -10.62 -31.94
C ILE A 302 -7.22 -9.76 -30.77
N GLN A 303 -7.55 -8.46 -30.80
CA GLN A 303 -7.18 -7.50 -29.76
C GLN A 303 -8.38 -6.62 -29.35
N PHE A 304 -8.69 -6.56 -28.05
CA PHE A 304 -9.75 -5.71 -27.50
C PHE A 304 -9.57 -5.40 -26.00
N GLY A 305 -10.33 -4.43 -25.49
CA GLY A 305 -10.19 -3.94 -24.12
C GLY A 305 -8.91 -3.15 -23.87
N GLY A 306 -8.54 -3.04 -22.60
CA GLY A 306 -7.33 -2.32 -22.15
C GLY A 306 -7.64 -0.94 -21.58
N ALA A 307 -6.69 -0.41 -20.82
CA ALA A 307 -6.91 0.77 -19.97
C ALA A 307 -6.76 2.12 -20.71
N ILE A 308 -7.11 2.17 -22.00
CA ILE A 308 -7.10 3.37 -22.84
C ILE A 308 -8.50 3.54 -23.47
N PRO A 309 -9.38 4.38 -22.89
CA PRO A 309 -10.79 4.49 -23.30
C PRO A 309 -11.00 4.86 -24.78
N SER A 310 -10.10 5.65 -25.39
CA SER A 310 -10.19 6.05 -26.80
C SER A 310 -9.96 4.93 -27.81
N GLN A 311 -9.83 3.67 -27.37
CA GLN A 311 -9.52 2.52 -28.20
C GLN A 311 -10.51 1.34 -28.07
N GLN A 312 -11.69 1.58 -27.47
CA GLN A 312 -12.78 0.60 -27.26
C GLN A 312 -13.40 0.09 -28.59
N SER A 313 -12.70 -0.80 -29.26
CA SER A 313 -13.16 -1.50 -30.47
C SER A 313 -12.42 -2.84 -30.59
N ILE A 314 -13.08 -3.86 -31.10
CA ILE A 314 -12.42 -5.14 -31.37
C ILE A 314 -11.64 -5.03 -32.69
N ARG A 315 -10.39 -5.50 -32.68
CA ARG A 315 -9.49 -5.51 -33.83
C ARG A 315 -9.11 -6.93 -34.18
N LEU A 316 -9.12 -7.26 -35.47
CA LEU A 316 -8.49 -8.47 -36.01
C LEU A 316 -7.31 -8.06 -36.88
N TYR A 317 -6.13 -8.56 -36.54
CA TYR A 317 -4.94 -8.50 -37.38
C TYR A 317 -4.75 -9.84 -38.10
N ASP A 318 -4.59 -9.84 -39.42
CA ASP A 318 -4.38 -11.04 -40.23
C ASP A 318 -2.89 -11.16 -40.63
N ILE A 319 -2.23 -12.23 -40.16
CA ILE A 319 -0.77 -12.39 -40.21
C ILE A 319 -0.25 -12.49 -41.64
N GLU A 320 -0.95 -13.19 -42.53
CA GLU A 320 -0.54 -13.36 -43.93
C GLU A 320 -0.59 -12.06 -44.74
N SER A 321 -1.51 -11.15 -44.41
CA SER A 321 -1.79 -9.95 -45.21
C SER A 321 -1.26 -8.65 -44.60
N ASP A 322 -0.63 -8.70 -43.42
CA ASP A 322 -0.20 -7.56 -42.57
C ASP A 322 -1.28 -6.45 -42.53
N ARG A 323 -2.51 -6.85 -42.19
CA ARG A 323 -3.68 -5.97 -42.16
C ARG A 323 -4.43 -6.10 -40.86
N MET A 324 -4.63 -4.96 -40.19
CA MET A 324 -5.54 -4.82 -39.08
C MET A 324 -6.87 -4.22 -39.53
N VAL A 325 -7.97 -4.87 -39.18
CA VAL A 325 -9.35 -4.39 -39.38
C VAL A 325 -10.06 -4.25 -38.04
N ARG A 326 -10.98 -3.29 -37.94
CA ARG A 326 -11.94 -3.21 -36.82
C ARG A 326 -13.16 -4.07 -37.15
N ILE A 327 -13.72 -4.73 -36.15
CA ILE A 327 -14.97 -5.48 -36.27
C ILE A 327 -15.98 -5.02 -35.22
N GLU A 328 -17.26 -5.22 -35.51
CA GLU A 328 -18.36 -4.91 -34.59
C GLU A 328 -18.29 -5.80 -33.35
N SER A 329 -18.77 -5.30 -32.22
CA SER A 329 -18.84 -6.05 -30.96
C SER A 329 -20.18 -6.80 -30.85
N PRO A 330 -20.22 -8.01 -30.28
CA PRO A 330 -21.49 -8.56 -29.82
C PRO A 330 -22.12 -7.65 -28.77
N PRO A 331 -23.46 -7.69 -28.60
CA PRO A 331 -24.13 -7.07 -27.49
C PRO A 331 -23.53 -7.49 -26.13
N HIS A 332 -23.54 -6.57 -25.17
CA HIS A 332 -23.15 -6.77 -23.76
C HIS A 332 -21.67 -7.12 -23.49
N LEU A 333 -20.81 -7.32 -24.49
CA LEU A 333 -19.37 -7.44 -24.25
C LEU A 333 -18.82 -6.09 -23.76
N ASN A 334 -18.46 -6.04 -22.47
CA ASN A 334 -17.77 -4.90 -21.89
C ASN A 334 -16.41 -4.68 -22.58
N LEU A 335 -16.29 -3.63 -23.41
CA LEU A 335 -15.07 -3.21 -24.11
C LEU A 335 -14.18 -2.28 -23.26
N ASP A 336 -14.70 -1.72 -22.16
CA ASP A 336 -13.93 -0.97 -21.15
C ASP A 336 -13.04 -1.89 -20.31
N ARG A 337 -13.27 -3.21 -20.36
CA ARG A 337 -12.57 -4.17 -19.51
C ARG A 337 -11.06 -4.11 -19.73
N HIS A 338 -10.33 -4.11 -18.62
CA HIS A 338 -8.88 -4.28 -18.64
C HIS A 338 -8.43 -5.21 -17.50
N SER A 339 -7.22 -5.76 -17.62
CA SER A 339 -6.67 -6.72 -16.66
C SER A 339 -7.52 -7.99 -16.47
N SER A 340 -8.46 -8.30 -17.37
CA SER A 340 -9.15 -9.59 -17.40
C SER A 340 -8.19 -10.74 -17.70
N ALA A 341 -8.55 -11.95 -17.29
CA ALA A 341 -7.94 -13.16 -17.82
C ALA A 341 -8.71 -13.66 -19.04
N PHE A 342 -8.02 -14.39 -19.91
CA PHE A 342 -8.58 -15.08 -21.05
C PHE A 342 -7.76 -16.31 -21.41
N THR A 343 -8.34 -17.23 -22.17
CA THR A 343 -7.65 -18.34 -22.87
C THR A 343 -8.37 -18.63 -24.18
N THR A 344 -7.62 -19.07 -25.20
CA THR A 344 -8.21 -19.75 -26.35
C THR A 344 -8.89 -21.04 -25.88
N HIS A 345 -10.09 -21.30 -26.38
CA HIS A 345 -10.93 -22.47 -26.07
C HIS A 345 -11.12 -23.35 -27.30
N SER A 346 -11.27 -22.74 -28.48
CA SER A 346 -11.14 -23.39 -29.77
C SER A 346 -10.49 -22.43 -30.78
N SER A 347 -10.17 -22.91 -31.99
CA SER A 347 -9.74 -22.08 -33.12
C SER A 347 -10.57 -20.80 -33.28
N HIS A 348 -11.89 -20.90 -33.04
CA HIS A 348 -12.88 -19.84 -33.23
C HIS A 348 -13.42 -19.25 -31.91
N SER A 349 -12.84 -19.51 -30.74
CA SER A 349 -13.40 -18.96 -29.48
C SER A 349 -12.40 -18.71 -28.35
N LEU A 350 -12.65 -17.64 -27.58
CA LEU A 350 -11.98 -17.35 -26.31
C LEU A 350 -12.94 -17.53 -25.13
N LEU A 351 -12.42 -17.98 -23.99
CA LEU A 351 -13.05 -17.80 -22.68
C LEU A 351 -12.42 -16.58 -21.99
N LEU A 352 -13.25 -15.71 -21.41
CA LEU A 352 -12.85 -14.50 -20.67
C LEU A 352 -13.36 -14.56 -19.23
N ASN A 353 -12.64 -13.94 -18.28
CA ASN A 353 -13.04 -13.90 -16.87
C ASN A 353 -12.52 -12.65 -16.13
N GLY A 354 -13.39 -12.04 -15.33
CA GLY A 354 -13.04 -10.97 -14.38
C GLY A 354 -12.32 -9.77 -15.01
N GLY A 355 -11.42 -9.15 -14.23
CA GLY A 355 -10.74 -7.91 -14.60
C GLY A 355 -11.38 -6.69 -13.91
N LEU A 356 -11.12 -5.51 -14.48
CA LEU A 356 -11.63 -4.22 -13.99
C LEU A 356 -12.38 -3.48 -15.10
N ASP A 357 -13.37 -2.67 -14.72
CA ASP A 357 -14.00 -1.67 -15.60
C ASP A 357 -13.13 -0.40 -15.76
N SER A 358 -13.57 0.55 -16.58
CA SER A 358 -12.89 1.84 -16.81
C SER A 358 -12.83 2.77 -15.57
N SER A 359 -13.63 2.50 -14.53
CA SER A 359 -13.56 3.18 -13.23
C SER A 359 -12.61 2.49 -12.25
N GLY A 360 -12.18 1.25 -12.54
CA GLY A 360 -11.36 0.41 -11.66
C GLY A 360 -12.16 -0.43 -10.67
N HIS A 361 -13.47 -0.62 -10.87
CA HIS A 361 -14.25 -1.61 -10.11
C HIS A 361 -14.00 -3.02 -10.63
N PHE A 362 -14.16 -4.01 -9.77
CA PHE A 362 -14.05 -5.42 -10.13
C PHE A 362 -15.21 -5.88 -11.02
N LEU A 363 -14.88 -6.51 -12.13
CA LEU A 363 -15.83 -7.31 -12.91
C LEU A 363 -16.07 -8.66 -12.24
N GLU A 364 -17.27 -9.19 -12.38
CA GLU A 364 -17.64 -10.50 -11.84
C GLU A 364 -16.73 -11.59 -12.40
N SER A 365 -15.94 -12.23 -11.53
CA SER A 365 -15.16 -13.42 -11.89
C SER A 365 -15.91 -14.72 -11.58
N SER A 366 -17.08 -14.60 -10.94
CA SER A 366 -18.12 -15.65 -10.88
C SER A 366 -18.78 -15.92 -12.25
N SER A 367 -18.52 -15.07 -13.26
CA SER A 367 -18.95 -15.26 -14.65
C SER A 367 -17.79 -15.70 -15.53
N LEU A 368 -18.04 -16.68 -16.39
CA LEU A 368 -17.18 -17.11 -17.48
C LEU A 368 -17.84 -16.77 -18.81
N GLU A 369 -17.15 -15.99 -19.64
CA GLU A 369 -17.69 -15.47 -20.89
C GLU A 369 -17.04 -16.18 -22.09
N LEU A 370 -17.83 -16.96 -22.84
CA LEU A 370 -17.41 -17.54 -24.12
C LEU A 370 -17.72 -16.55 -25.24
N LEU A 371 -16.67 -16.09 -25.92
CA LEU A 371 -16.72 -15.22 -27.08
C LEU A 371 -16.36 -16.03 -28.33
N ASP A 372 -17.29 -16.17 -29.27
CA ASP A 372 -17.19 -17.03 -30.47
C ASP A 372 -17.14 -16.16 -31.73
N PHE A 373 -16.21 -16.46 -32.65
CA PHE A 373 -15.85 -15.64 -33.83
C PHE A 373 -16.32 -16.22 -35.17
N ARG A 374 -17.26 -17.16 -35.15
CA ARG A 374 -17.94 -17.64 -36.37
C ARG A 374 -18.93 -16.59 -36.90
N ASP A 375 -19.50 -16.86 -38.07
CA ASP A 375 -20.58 -16.15 -38.80
C ASP A 375 -20.93 -14.74 -38.30
N SER A 376 -21.67 -14.63 -37.19
CA SER A 376 -21.76 -13.43 -36.37
C SER A 376 -21.11 -13.67 -35.01
N MET A 377 -20.28 -12.73 -34.57
CA MET A 377 -19.60 -12.85 -33.27
C MET A 377 -20.64 -12.86 -32.15
N THR A 378 -20.57 -13.83 -31.25
CA THR A 378 -21.53 -14.01 -30.15
C THR A 378 -20.86 -14.14 -28.79
N LEU A 379 -21.56 -13.68 -27.75
CA LEU A 379 -21.15 -13.79 -26.35
C LEU A 379 -22.13 -14.70 -25.60
N LYS A 380 -21.61 -15.66 -24.83
CA LYS A 380 -22.39 -16.51 -23.92
C LYS A 380 -21.77 -16.44 -22.52
N CYS A 381 -22.59 -16.12 -21.52
CA CYS A 381 -22.16 -15.98 -20.13
C CYS A 381 -22.61 -17.19 -19.31
N PHE A 382 -21.69 -17.82 -18.60
CA PHE A 382 -21.94 -18.98 -17.75
C PHE A 382 -21.51 -18.66 -16.32
N ARG A 383 -22.37 -18.93 -15.33
CA ARG A 383 -22.02 -18.73 -13.92
C ARG A 383 -21.19 -19.90 -13.42
N ILE A 384 -20.05 -19.63 -12.79
CA ILE A 384 -19.23 -20.62 -12.09
C ILE A 384 -19.80 -20.85 -10.69
N GLU A 385 -20.29 -22.06 -10.41
CA GLU A 385 -20.71 -22.46 -9.08
C GLU A 385 -19.52 -22.55 -8.11
N ASN A 386 -19.77 -22.17 -6.85
CA ASN A 386 -18.80 -22.14 -5.75
C ASN A 386 -17.56 -21.23 -5.96
N PHE A 387 -17.65 -20.25 -6.87
CA PHE A 387 -16.57 -19.31 -7.16
C PHE A 387 -16.97 -17.84 -6.90
N ASP A 388 -17.08 -17.46 -5.62
CA ASP A 388 -17.36 -16.09 -5.16
C ASP A 388 -16.07 -15.26 -5.07
N HIS A 389 -15.40 -15.09 -6.21
CA HIS A 389 -14.16 -14.33 -6.32
C HIS A 389 -14.28 -13.21 -7.35
N ARG A 390 -13.54 -12.13 -7.08
CA ARG A 390 -13.46 -10.93 -7.92
C ARG A 390 -11.97 -10.63 -8.14
N LEU A 391 -11.43 -11.10 -9.26
CA LEU A 391 -10.00 -11.10 -9.58
C LEU A 391 -9.69 -10.10 -10.69
N TYR A 392 -8.50 -9.48 -10.64
CA TYR A 392 -7.90 -8.82 -11.80
C TYR A 392 -6.40 -9.11 -11.93
N SER A 393 -5.88 -8.99 -13.15
CA SER A 393 -4.50 -9.27 -13.54
C SER A 393 -4.06 -10.73 -13.29
N HIS A 394 -5.03 -11.64 -13.12
CA HIS A 394 -4.87 -13.09 -13.18
C HIS A 394 -4.65 -13.58 -14.62
N ARG A 395 -4.44 -14.89 -14.78
CA ARG A 395 -4.39 -15.56 -16.09
C ARG A 395 -5.26 -16.80 -16.12
N MET A 396 -5.55 -17.26 -17.34
CA MET A 396 -6.24 -18.52 -17.60
C MET A 396 -5.46 -19.35 -18.60
N ARG A 397 -5.67 -20.67 -18.55
CA ARG A 397 -5.23 -21.61 -19.58
C ARG A 397 -6.11 -22.86 -19.52
N MET A 398 -6.54 -23.36 -20.67
CA MET A 398 -7.18 -24.68 -20.77
C MET A 398 -6.20 -25.78 -20.32
N ILE A 399 -6.69 -26.78 -19.60
CA ILE A 399 -5.94 -28.01 -19.32
C ILE A 399 -6.25 -29.05 -20.40
N ASN A 400 -7.53 -29.17 -20.71
CA ASN A 400 -8.15 -30.04 -21.71
C ASN A 400 -9.50 -29.40 -22.10
N GLU A 401 -10.24 -30.00 -23.03
CA GLU A 401 -11.52 -29.47 -23.54
C GLU A 401 -12.58 -29.20 -22.45
N ASN A 402 -12.49 -29.87 -21.29
CA ASN A 402 -13.51 -29.84 -20.23
C ASN A 402 -13.08 -29.04 -19.00
N GLU A 403 -11.83 -28.58 -18.91
CA GLU A 403 -11.28 -27.95 -17.70
C GLU A 403 -10.38 -26.75 -18.00
N VAL A 404 -10.59 -25.67 -17.24
CA VAL A 404 -9.80 -24.43 -17.34
C VAL A 404 -9.22 -24.05 -15.98
N LEU A 405 -8.00 -23.52 -15.99
CA LEU A 405 -7.36 -22.92 -14.83
C LEU A 405 -7.60 -21.43 -14.77
N ILE A 406 -7.77 -20.92 -13.56
CA ILE A 406 -7.67 -19.51 -13.18
C ILE A 406 -6.46 -19.39 -12.23
N VAL A 407 -5.47 -18.57 -12.57
CA VAL A 407 -4.20 -18.46 -11.85
C VAL A 407 -3.96 -17.02 -11.38
N GLY A 408 -3.79 -16.88 -10.07
CA GLY A 408 -3.32 -15.69 -9.38
C GLY A 408 -4.27 -14.48 -9.45
N GLY A 409 -3.69 -13.31 -9.69
CA GLY A 409 -4.38 -12.02 -9.71
C GLY A 409 -4.49 -11.37 -8.33
N ILE A 410 -5.15 -10.21 -8.30
CA ILE A 410 -5.38 -9.41 -7.10
C ILE A 410 -6.88 -9.36 -6.83
N ASN A 411 -7.27 -9.49 -5.56
CA ASN A 411 -8.62 -9.27 -5.06
C ASN A 411 -8.59 -8.53 -3.71
N SER A 412 -9.77 -8.28 -3.12
CA SER A 412 -9.90 -7.52 -1.87
C SER A 412 -9.66 -8.34 -0.59
N ARG A 413 -9.30 -9.63 -0.67
CA ARG A 413 -9.26 -10.56 0.49
C ARG A 413 -8.05 -11.51 0.54
N ILE A 414 -7.34 -11.78 -0.56
CA ILE A 414 -6.38 -12.91 -0.70
C ILE A 414 -5.07 -12.47 -1.39
N THR A 415 -3.96 -13.14 -1.05
CA THR A 415 -2.63 -12.96 -1.67
C THR A 415 -2.53 -13.59 -3.06
N SER A 416 -1.62 -13.08 -3.90
CA SER A 416 -1.70 -13.18 -5.37
C SER A 416 -1.54 -14.55 -6.02
N ASN A 417 -1.30 -15.64 -5.27
CA ASN A 417 -0.67 -16.85 -5.81
C ASN A 417 -1.56 -18.11 -5.81
N THR A 418 -2.89 -17.95 -5.70
CA THR A 418 -3.85 -19.06 -5.74
C THR A 418 -4.14 -19.54 -7.16
N ILE A 419 -4.33 -20.84 -7.35
CA ILE A 419 -4.81 -21.50 -8.57
C ILE A 419 -6.18 -22.13 -8.27
N TYR A 420 -7.06 -22.10 -9.26
CA TYR A 420 -8.41 -22.67 -9.22
C TYR A 420 -8.64 -23.49 -10.49
N ARG A 421 -9.15 -24.73 -10.37
CA ARG A 421 -9.56 -25.57 -11.51
C ARG A 421 -11.08 -25.58 -11.66
N ILE A 422 -11.59 -25.27 -12.85
CA ILE A 422 -13.03 -25.17 -13.15
C ILE A 422 -13.41 -26.27 -14.16
N ASP A 423 -14.47 -27.03 -13.87
CA ASP A 423 -15.12 -27.94 -14.85
C ASP A 423 -16.09 -27.11 -15.72
N LEU A 424 -15.93 -27.18 -17.04
CA LEU A 424 -16.72 -26.42 -18.02
C LEU A 424 -18.06 -27.07 -18.38
N ARG A 425 -18.23 -28.38 -18.15
CA ARG A 425 -19.50 -29.11 -18.37
C ARG A 425 -20.48 -28.87 -17.24
N GLN A 426 -19.94 -28.86 -16.02
CA GLN A 426 -20.68 -28.64 -14.77
C GLN A 426 -20.64 -27.17 -14.32
N MET A 427 -19.85 -26.33 -14.99
CA MET A 427 -19.64 -24.92 -14.67
C MET A 427 -19.37 -24.67 -13.17
N LYS A 428 -18.43 -25.41 -12.58
CA LYS A 428 -18.15 -25.34 -11.14
C LYS A 428 -16.67 -25.38 -10.80
N LEU A 429 -16.31 -24.76 -9.67
CA LEU A 429 -15.01 -24.97 -9.03
C LEU A 429 -14.84 -26.45 -8.63
N LEU A 430 -13.79 -27.10 -9.12
CA LEU A 430 -13.39 -28.45 -8.72
C LEU A 430 -12.50 -28.41 -7.48
N ASP A 431 -11.42 -27.63 -7.54
CA ASP A 431 -10.50 -27.42 -6.42
C ASP A 431 -9.74 -26.09 -6.53
N GLN A 432 -9.10 -25.72 -5.42
CA GLN A 432 -8.24 -24.55 -5.29
C GLN A 432 -6.98 -24.90 -4.49
N PHE A 433 -5.83 -24.36 -4.89
CA PHE A 433 -4.54 -24.61 -4.24
C PHE A 433 -3.59 -23.43 -4.46
N GLN A 434 -2.72 -23.14 -3.50
CA GLN A 434 -1.80 -22.00 -3.59
C GLN A 434 -0.44 -22.45 -4.14
N LEU A 435 0.05 -21.78 -5.19
CA LEU A 435 1.36 -22.08 -5.75
C LEU A 435 2.47 -21.49 -4.86
N ALA A 436 3.32 -22.36 -4.32
CA ALA A 436 4.44 -21.99 -3.45
C ALA A 436 5.78 -22.18 -4.15
N LEU A 437 6.65 -21.16 -4.13
CA LEU A 437 8.02 -21.28 -4.60
C LEU A 437 8.86 -22.15 -3.66
N SER A 438 9.20 -23.35 -4.13
CA SER A 438 10.06 -24.30 -3.44
C SER A 438 11.36 -24.58 -4.20
N GLY A 439 12.44 -24.79 -3.46
CA GLY A 439 13.64 -25.49 -3.95
C GLY A 439 14.73 -24.65 -4.65
N LEU A 440 14.47 -23.41 -5.05
CA LEU A 440 15.54 -22.49 -5.48
C LEU A 440 16.32 -21.96 -4.27
N ASN A 441 17.63 -21.67 -4.45
CA ASN A 441 18.48 -21.01 -3.45
C ASN A 441 18.02 -19.56 -3.22
N CYS A 442 16.95 -19.39 -2.45
CA CYS A 442 16.13 -18.19 -2.42
C CYS A 442 15.62 -17.89 -1.01
N ARG A 443 16.50 -17.33 -0.17
CA ARG A 443 16.07 -16.51 0.97
C ARG A 443 15.40 -15.20 0.52
N ASP A 444 15.59 -14.83 -0.76
CA ASP A 444 15.37 -13.48 -1.29
C ASP A 444 14.40 -13.36 -2.48
N LYS A 445 13.93 -14.47 -3.08
CA LYS A 445 12.95 -14.39 -4.18
C LYS A 445 11.52 -14.41 -3.66
N LEU A 446 10.69 -13.73 -4.43
CA LEU A 446 9.30 -13.39 -4.16
C LEU A 446 8.45 -13.89 -5.35
N LEU A 447 7.14 -14.00 -5.15
CA LEU A 447 6.19 -14.28 -6.22
C LEU A 447 4.96 -13.38 -6.11
N MET A 448 4.79 -12.52 -7.10
CA MET A 448 3.63 -11.65 -7.26
C MET A 448 2.99 -11.96 -8.59
N PHE A 449 2.09 -12.97 -8.62
CA PHE A 449 1.29 -13.36 -9.78
C PHE A 449 0.24 -12.29 -10.14
N HIS A 450 0.75 -11.14 -10.59
CA HIS A 450 0.05 -9.99 -11.11
C HIS A 450 0.68 -9.64 -12.46
N ASN A 451 -0.13 -9.73 -13.53
CA ASN A 451 0.26 -9.40 -14.91
C ASN A 451 1.49 -10.16 -15.46
N PHE A 452 1.57 -11.45 -15.15
CA PHE A 452 2.50 -12.43 -15.72
C PHE A 452 1.94 -13.04 -17.02
N ALA A 453 2.72 -13.79 -17.78
CA ALA A 453 2.22 -14.70 -18.83
C ALA A 453 2.13 -16.13 -18.27
N LEU A 454 1.22 -16.96 -18.79
CA LEU A 454 0.99 -18.34 -18.34
C LEU A 454 0.89 -19.25 -19.56
N GLU A 455 1.91 -20.08 -19.79
CA GLU A 455 2.01 -21.04 -20.89
C GLU A 455 1.88 -22.49 -20.42
N THR A 456 1.67 -23.41 -21.37
CA THR A 456 1.64 -24.86 -21.16
C THR A 456 2.25 -25.57 -22.37
N ASN A 457 2.77 -26.79 -22.17
CA ASN A 457 3.20 -27.66 -23.26
C ASN A 457 2.22 -28.82 -23.54
N GLY A 458 0.98 -28.73 -23.04
CA GLY A 458 -0.07 -29.75 -23.20
C GLY A 458 0.04 -30.95 -22.26
N ALA A 459 1.22 -31.27 -21.74
CA ALA A 459 1.45 -32.42 -20.85
C ALA A 459 1.21 -32.08 -19.36
N SER A 460 0.09 -31.40 -19.07
CA SER A 460 -0.32 -30.79 -17.78
C SER A 460 0.71 -29.91 -17.05
N LYS A 461 1.83 -29.57 -17.72
CA LYS A 461 2.91 -28.73 -17.21
C LYS A 461 2.77 -27.30 -17.68
N PHE A 462 2.77 -26.38 -16.74
CA PHE A 462 2.57 -24.95 -16.92
C PHE A 462 3.84 -24.17 -16.60
N CYS A 463 3.99 -23.00 -17.22
CA CYS A 463 5.11 -22.08 -17.05
C CYS A 463 4.60 -20.64 -16.89
N THR A 464 5.00 -19.93 -15.83
CA THR A 464 4.77 -18.49 -15.73
C THR A 464 6.01 -17.69 -16.11
N ILE A 465 5.82 -16.62 -16.88
CA ILE A 465 6.91 -15.76 -17.36
C ILE A 465 6.57 -14.30 -17.03
N GLY A 466 7.50 -13.61 -16.37
CA GLY A 466 7.36 -12.18 -16.04
C GLY A 466 6.23 -11.87 -15.05
N GLY A 467 5.71 -10.64 -15.13
CA GLY A 467 4.85 -10.07 -14.09
C GLY A 467 5.63 -9.66 -12.83
N GLY A 468 4.91 -9.12 -11.86
CA GLY A 468 5.49 -8.60 -10.61
C GLY A 468 4.81 -7.32 -10.12
N GLY A 469 5.53 -6.48 -9.39
CA GLY A 469 4.99 -5.26 -8.80
C GLY A 469 6.04 -4.19 -8.49
N ASN A 470 5.63 -2.92 -8.57
CA ASN A 470 6.44 -1.74 -8.22
C ASN A 470 6.42 -1.41 -6.71
N CYS A 471 6.03 -2.41 -5.89
CA CYS A 471 6.03 -2.48 -4.42
C CYS A 471 6.08 -1.13 -3.67
N PHE A 472 5.10 -0.26 -3.94
CA PHE A 472 4.94 1.05 -3.31
C PHE A 472 6.24 1.90 -3.23
N SER A 473 7.06 1.88 -4.29
CA SER A 473 8.35 2.58 -4.41
C SER A 473 9.48 2.15 -3.46
N PHE A 474 9.28 1.07 -2.69
CA PHE A 474 10.38 0.35 -2.04
C PHE A 474 11.33 -0.32 -3.06
N GLY A 475 10.94 -0.34 -4.33
CA GLY A 475 11.63 -0.91 -5.49
C GLY A 475 10.66 -1.70 -6.37
N THR A 476 11.13 -2.19 -7.52
CA THR A 476 10.34 -3.07 -8.39
C THR A 476 10.80 -4.51 -8.23
N HIS A 477 9.85 -5.41 -7.98
CA HIS A 477 10.06 -6.85 -8.03
C HIS A 477 9.51 -7.42 -9.34
N PHE A 478 10.32 -8.24 -10.01
CA PHE A 478 9.95 -9.06 -11.17
C PHE A 478 9.97 -10.54 -10.78
N ASN A 479 8.92 -11.27 -11.13
CA ASN A 479 8.80 -12.69 -10.79
C ASN A 479 9.95 -13.52 -11.40
N PRO A 480 10.44 -14.57 -10.72
CA PRO A 480 11.15 -15.64 -11.41
C PRO A 480 10.21 -16.34 -12.40
N ILE A 481 10.77 -16.98 -13.43
CA ILE A 481 10.03 -17.97 -14.22
C ILE A 481 9.69 -19.16 -13.31
N VAL A 482 8.43 -19.60 -13.30
CA VAL A 482 7.98 -20.71 -12.44
C VAL A 482 7.33 -21.80 -13.27
N PHE A 483 7.81 -23.03 -13.12
CA PHE A 483 7.20 -24.21 -13.73
C PHE A 483 6.43 -24.98 -12.67
N PHE A 484 5.24 -25.48 -13.02
CA PHE A 484 4.39 -26.30 -12.15
C PHE A 484 3.61 -27.35 -12.97
N GLN A 485 3.07 -28.36 -12.29
CA GLN A 485 2.24 -29.40 -12.89
C GLN A 485 0.98 -29.60 -12.06
N ILE A 486 -0.10 -30.01 -12.73
CA ILE A 486 -1.44 -30.30 -12.19
C ILE A 486 -1.87 -31.67 -12.71
#